data_AF-A0AAD4VQF5-F1
#
_entry.id   AF-A0AAD4VQF5-F1
#
_cell.length_a   1.000
_cell.length_b   1.000
_cell.length_c   1.000
_cell.angle_alpha   90.00
_cell.angle_beta   90.00
_cell.angle_gamma   90.00
#
_symmetry.space_group_name_H-M   'P 1'
#
loop_
_entity.id
_entity.type
_entity.pdbx_description
1 polymer ?
#
loop_
_entity_poly.entity_id
_entity_poly.type
_entity_poly.pdbx_seq_one_letter_code
_entity_poly.pdbx_strand_id
1 'polypeptide(L)'
;MEAFTTLKKELTSAPIIIAPDWSLPFEIMCDASDFAIGAVLGQKKNKLPHVIHYASRTLNDAQLNYSTTEKELLAVVFALEKFRPYLVGSKVIVYSDHAALRYLLTKKDAKPRLIRWILLLQEFDLEIRDKKGCENVMADHLSRIVVEEQGEAVLPLNETFPDEQLYVAQVKEPWYADFVNYLACGVLRNDLTYQDKKKFFFMVKHYVWDEPFLFKHCPDQLIRRCVPEEEQESILRHSHELACGGHFGAKKTALKILQSGFFWPTLFKDAFNFCVKCDRCQRMGNISRRNELPLKNILFVELFDVWGIDFMGPFPSSFGYTYILVAVDYVSKWVEAIATKTNGTIPICNKLFEALMKKYNITHRVSTPYHPQTSGQVEISNREIKQILEKVVNSTRKDWAAKLNDALWAYRTAYKTPIG
;
A
#
# COMPACT_ATOMS: atom_id res chain seq x y z
N MET A 1 -13.55 51.79 24.06
CA MET A 1 -12.75 51.85 22.81
C MET A 1 -11.28 52.17 23.07
N GLU A 2 -10.94 53.00 24.06
CA GLU A 2 -9.55 53.27 24.46
C GLU A 2 -8.73 52.01 24.69
N ALA A 3 -9.22 51.05 25.49
CA ALA A 3 -8.53 49.78 25.74
C ALA A 3 -8.17 49.01 24.46
N PHE A 4 -9.05 49.01 23.45
CA PHE A 4 -8.81 48.34 22.16
C PHE A 4 -7.76 49.08 21.30
N THR A 5 -7.80 50.42 21.29
CA THR A 5 -6.78 51.22 20.61
C THR A 5 -5.43 51.17 21.32
N THR A 6 -5.40 51.11 22.65
CA THR A 6 -4.17 50.89 23.43
C THR A 6 -3.62 49.50 23.15
N LEU A 7 -4.45 48.46 23.16
CA LEU A 7 -4.04 47.10 22.79
C LEU A 7 -3.45 47.04 21.38
N LYS A 8 -4.09 47.72 20.42
CA LYS A 8 -3.62 47.80 19.03
C LYS A 8 -2.30 48.58 18.92
N LYS A 9 -2.11 49.61 19.73
CA LYS A 9 -0.89 50.45 19.77
C LYS A 9 0.27 49.71 20.41
N GLU A 10 0.04 49.01 21.52
CA GLU A 10 1.05 48.15 22.18
C GLU A 10 1.42 46.95 21.31
N LEU A 11 0.46 46.34 20.61
CA LEU A 11 0.73 45.26 19.64
C LEU A 11 1.53 45.71 18.40
N THR A 12 1.60 47.01 18.12
CA THR A 12 2.27 47.56 16.93
C THR A 12 3.57 48.31 17.22
N SER A 13 3.95 48.51 18.49
CA SER A 13 5.08 49.38 18.87
C SER A 13 6.38 48.68 19.29
N ALA A 14 6.41 47.38 19.64
CA ALA A 14 7.58 46.44 19.69
C ALA A 14 7.41 45.35 20.78
N PRO A 15 8.09 44.17 20.70
CA PRO A 15 8.89 43.67 19.59
C PRO A 15 7.99 42.85 18.66
N ILE A 16 7.97 43.26 17.39
CA ILE A 16 7.17 42.63 16.35
C ILE A 16 7.59 41.16 16.25
N ILE A 17 6.62 40.24 16.39
CA ILE A 17 6.83 38.85 16.00
C ILE A 17 7.15 38.87 14.50
N ILE A 18 8.38 38.52 14.14
CA ILE A 18 8.86 38.58 12.76
C ILE A 18 8.93 37.18 12.19
N ALA A 19 8.65 37.06 10.89
CA ALA A 19 8.79 35.79 10.19
C ALA A 19 10.26 35.29 10.25
N PRO A 20 10.47 33.98 10.42
CA PRO A 20 11.82 33.42 10.52
C PRO A 20 12.60 33.61 9.22
N ASP A 21 13.87 34.01 9.35
CA ASP A 21 14.85 34.03 8.27
C ASP A 21 15.71 32.77 8.36
N TRP A 22 15.43 31.78 7.52
CA TRP A 22 16.09 30.46 7.56
C TRP A 22 17.60 30.49 7.29
N SER A 23 18.16 31.64 6.88
CA SER A 23 19.61 31.81 6.70
C SER A 23 20.35 32.14 8.01
N LEU A 24 19.63 32.51 9.07
CA LEU A 24 20.19 32.91 10.36
C LEU A 24 19.99 31.82 11.43
N PRO A 25 20.93 31.67 12.39
CA PRO A 25 20.74 30.74 13.50
C PRO A 25 19.59 31.19 14.39
N PHE A 26 18.86 30.22 14.95
CA PHE A 26 17.80 30.48 15.92
C PHE A 26 18.40 30.66 17.32
N GLU A 27 17.90 31.65 18.05
CA GLU A 27 18.24 31.92 19.45
C GLU A 27 17.02 31.60 20.32
N ILE A 28 17.21 30.77 21.33
CA ILE A 28 16.17 30.42 22.30
C ILE A 28 16.60 30.94 23.66
N MET A 29 15.71 31.62 24.35
CA MET A 29 15.91 32.07 25.73
C MET A 29 14.96 31.30 26.63
N CYS A 30 15.50 30.52 27.57
CA CYS A 30 14.72 29.70 28.49
C CYS A 30 14.87 30.23 29.91
N ASP A 31 13.83 30.01 30.72
CA ASP A 31 13.85 30.26 32.15
C ASP A 31 12.86 29.32 32.88
N ALA A 32 13.19 28.94 34.10
CA ALA A 32 12.33 28.12 34.95
C ALA A 32 12.11 28.74 36.32
N SER A 33 10.85 28.90 36.72
CA SER A 33 10.46 29.26 38.08
C SER A 33 10.04 28.04 38.89
N ASP A 34 9.64 28.26 40.14
CA ASP A 34 9.14 27.18 40.99
C ASP A 34 7.83 26.57 40.50
N PHE A 35 7.05 27.32 39.70
CA PHE A 35 5.69 26.96 39.29
C PHE A 35 5.48 26.88 37.78
N ALA A 36 6.33 27.52 36.97
CA ALA A 36 6.17 27.53 35.52
C ALA A 36 7.52 27.66 34.79
N ILE A 37 7.53 27.32 33.51
CA ILE A 37 8.66 27.45 32.60
C ILE A 37 8.30 28.40 31.46
N GLY A 38 9.26 29.20 31.03
CA GLY A 38 9.14 30.17 29.94
C GLY A 38 10.20 29.95 28.88
N ALA A 39 9.85 30.18 27.62
CA ALA A 39 10.74 30.11 26.48
C ALA A 39 10.41 31.17 25.42
N VAL A 40 11.44 31.76 24.84
CA VAL A 40 11.32 32.75 23.76
C VAL A 40 12.20 32.32 22.60
N LEU A 41 11.59 32.11 21.43
CA LEU A 41 12.26 31.87 20.17
C LEU A 41 12.50 33.20 19.45
N GLY A 42 13.73 33.43 18.99
CA GLY A 42 14.07 34.61 18.23
C GLY A 42 15.26 34.41 17.29
N GLN A 43 15.60 35.47 16.57
CA GLN A 43 16.78 35.54 15.71
C GLN A 43 17.45 36.90 15.83
N LYS A 44 18.76 36.92 15.69
CA LYS A 44 19.55 38.16 15.74
C LYS A 44 19.80 38.68 14.34
N LYS A 45 19.09 39.74 13.95
CA LYS A 45 19.27 40.44 12.66
C LYS A 45 19.85 41.81 12.91
N ASN A 46 20.96 42.16 12.25
CA ASN A 46 21.67 43.42 12.45
C ASN A 46 22.02 43.73 13.92
N LYS A 47 22.37 42.70 14.70
CA LYS A 47 22.65 42.75 16.15
C LYS A 47 21.45 43.05 17.07
N LEU A 48 20.26 43.24 16.52
CA LEU A 48 19.02 43.42 17.30
C LEU A 48 18.31 42.06 17.46
N PRO A 49 17.82 41.73 18.68
CA PRO A 49 17.03 40.53 18.92
C PRO A 49 15.61 40.73 18.35
N HIS A 50 15.19 39.83 17.48
CA HIS A 50 13.83 39.79 16.95
C HIS A 50 13.16 38.53 17.45
N VAL A 51 11.98 38.68 18.07
CA VAL A 51 11.23 37.54 18.59
C VAL A 51 10.37 36.95 17.47
N ILE A 52 10.27 35.63 17.45
CA ILE A 52 9.48 34.84 16.50
C ILE A 52 8.33 34.16 17.24
N HIS A 53 8.56 33.66 18.45
CA HIS A 53 7.52 32.98 19.20
C HIS A 53 7.78 33.01 20.71
N TYR A 54 6.72 33.13 21.50
CA TYR A 54 6.76 32.98 22.96
C TYR A 54 6.06 31.68 23.36
N ALA A 55 6.57 30.99 24.37
CA ALA A 55 5.93 29.81 24.94
C ALA A 55 6.11 29.79 26.45
N SER A 56 5.10 29.33 27.17
CA SER A 56 5.15 29.15 28.62
C SER A 56 4.27 27.97 29.02
N ARG A 57 4.61 27.29 30.11
CA ARG A 57 3.83 26.16 30.63
C ARG A 57 3.96 26.08 32.16
N THR A 58 2.86 25.79 32.85
CA THR A 58 2.90 25.50 34.30
C THR A 58 3.48 24.11 34.57
N LEU A 59 4.17 23.96 35.69
CA LEU A 59 4.72 22.68 36.13
C LEU A 59 3.62 21.84 36.81
N ASN A 60 3.60 20.54 36.54
CA ASN A 60 2.71 19.60 37.23
C ASN A 60 3.27 19.18 38.61
N ASP A 61 2.46 18.54 39.44
CA ASP A 61 2.82 18.12 40.81
C ASP A 61 4.14 17.33 40.89
N ALA A 62 4.41 16.49 39.89
CA ALA A 62 5.66 15.73 39.83
C ALA A 62 6.86 16.63 39.49
N GLN A 63 6.69 17.61 38.59
CA GLN A 63 7.72 18.55 38.14
C GLN A 63 8.00 19.65 39.16
N LEU A 64 7.03 20.03 40.00
CA LEU A 64 7.25 20.97 41.11
C LEU A 64 8.36 20.49 42.05
N ASN A 65 8.46 19.17 42.22
CA ASN A 65 9.45 18.50 43.06
C ASN A 65 10.84 18.33 42.40
N TYR A 66 11.05 18.85 41.18
CA TYR A 66 12.33 18.75 40.50
C TYR A 66 13.33 19.73 41.11
N SER A 67 14.63 19.37 41.10
CA SER A 67 15.69 20.31 41.48
C SER A 67 15.78 21.46 40.48
N THR A 68 16.37 22.60 40.88
CA THR A 68 16.52 23.79 40.02
C THR A 68 17.18 23.44 38.68
N THR A 69 18.24 22.63 38.65
CA THR A 69 18.88 22.18 37.41
C THR A 69 17.96 21.32 36.54
N GLU A 70 17.10 20.48 37.15
CA GLU A 70 16.12 19.68 36.42
C GLU A 70 14.98 20.55 35.85
N LYS A 71 14.55 21.60 36.56
CA LYS A 71 13.56 22.58 36.08
C LYS A 71 14.12 23.40 34.92
N GLU A 72 15.34 23.89 35.04
CA GLU A 72 16.07 24.62 33.98
C GLU A 72 16.24 23.78 32.72
N LEU A 73 16.67 22.52 32.86
CA LEU A 73 16.78 21.62 31.72
C LEU A 73 15.41 21.29 31.10
N LEU A 74 14.37 21.15 31.94
CA LEU A 74 13.01 20.96 31.47
C LEU A 74 12.51 22.14 30.64
N ALA A 75 12.89 23.39 30.99
CA ALA A 75 12.58 24.56 30.18
C ALA A 75 13.23 24.49 28.79
N VAL A 76 14.47 24.01 28.69
CA VAL A 76 15.16 23.78 27.41
C VAL A 76 14.47 22.69 26.59
N VAL A 77 14.16 21.54 27.20
CA VAL A 77 13.46 20.44 26.53
C VAL A 77 12.10 20.89 26.02
N PHE A 78 11.34 21.60 26.86
CA PHE A 78 10.06 22.17 26.49
C PHE A 78 10.17 23.13 25.30
N ALA A 79 11.17 24.02 25.30
CA ALA A 79 11.37 24.95 24.20
C ALA A 79 11.70 24.23 22.88
N LEU A 80 12.57 23.22 22.92
CA LEU A 80 12.95 22.48 21.72
C LEU A 80 11.81 21.63 21.16
N GLU A 81 11.01 21.00 22.02
CA GLU A 81 9.80 20.28 21.59
C GLU A 81 8.78 21.24 20.99
N LYS A 82 8.50 22.37 21.65
CA LYS A 82 7.51 23.35 21.20
C LYS A 82 7.91 24.01 19.89
N PHE A 83 9.19 24.33 19.72
CA PHE A 83 9.70 25.01 18.53
C PHE A 83 10.32 24.06 17.49
N ARG A 84 10.17 22.75 17.66
CA ARG A 84 10.75 21.72 16.77
C ARG A 84 10.58 22.03 15.27
N PRO A 85 9.40 22.46 14.77
CA PRO A 85 9.23 22.78 13.34
C PRO A 85 10.18 23.86 12.80
N TYR A 86 10.66 24.76 13.66
CA TYR A 86 11.61 25.82 13.29
C TYR A 86 13.07 25.37 13.39
N LEU A 87 13.37 24.44 14.30
CA LEU A 87 14.73 24.15 14.75
C LEU A 87 15.39 22.99 14.00
N VAL A 88 14.59 22.06 13.46
CA VAL A 88 15.13 20.88 12.77
C VAL A 88 15.97 21.30 11.55
N GLY A 89 17.22 20.84 11.50
CA GLY A 89 18.15 21.13 10.41
C GLY A 89 18.79 22.53 10.42
N SER A 90 18.51 23.35 11.45
CA SER A 90 19.11 24.68 11.63
C SER A 90 19.98 24.72 12.87
N LYS A 91 20.99 25.60 12.89
CA LYS A 91 21.82 25.80 14.09
C LYS A 91 21.02 26.55 15.16
N VAL A 92 21.01 26.01 16.37
CA VAL A 92 20.24 26.53 17.52
C VAL A 92 21.17 26.96 18.64
N ILE A 93 20.97 28.17 19.15
CA ILE A 93 21.71 28.72 20.28
C ILE A 93 20.74 28.88 21.45
N VAL A 94 20.93 28.12 22.53
CA VAL A 94 20.11 28.24 23.75
C VAL A 94 20.85 29.10 24.76
N TYR A 95 20.19 30.15 25.23
CA TYR A 95 20.61 30.98 26.35
C TYR A 95 19.85 30.55 27.60
N SER A 96 20.60 30.18 28.64
CA SER A 96 20.09 29.96 30.00
C SER A 96 21.02 30.69 30.98
N ASP A 97 20.49 31.07 32.13
CA ASP A 97 21.23 31.69 33.22
C ASP A 97 21.85 30.64 34.18
N HIS A 98 21.65 29.34 33.89
CA HIS A 98 22.17 28.26 34.69
C HIS A 98 23.43 27.62 34.06
N ALA A 99 24.60 28.10 34.49
CA ALA A 99 25.91 27.66 33.98
C ALA A 99 26.15 26.14 34.01
N ALA A 100 25.46 25.39 34.89
CA ALA A 100 25.58 23.93 34.94
C ALA A 100 25.05 23.22 33.68
N LEU A 101 24.14 23.85 32.92
CA LEU A 101 23.62 23.29 31.67
C LEU A 101 24.69 23.19 30.57
N ARG A 102 25.72 24.06 30.61
CA ARG A 102 26.81 24.07 29.63
C ARG A 102 27.61 22.76 29.61
N TYR A 103 27.74 22.11 30.76
CA TYR A 103 28.50 20.86 30.93
C TYR A 103 27.61 19.62 30.93
N LEU A 104 26.30 19.80 30.75
CA LEU A 104 25.30 18.74 30.93
C LEU A 104 25.39 17.69 29.81
N LEU A 105 25.68 18.11 28.57
CA LEU A 105 25.93 17.20 27.44
C LEU A 105 27.22 16.38 27.60
N THR A 106 28.15 16.83 28.45
CA THR A 106 29.45 16.15 28.68
C THR A 106 29.48 15.28 29.94
N LYS A 107 28.41 15.29 30.74
CA LYS A 107 28.38 14.60 32.03
C LYS A 107 28.08 13.11 31.84
N LYS A 108 29.02 12.24 32.24
CA LYS A 108 28.92 10.78 32.09
C LYS A 108 28.00 10.10 33.11
N ASP A 109 27.82 10.71 34.29
CA ASP A 109 27.00 10.16 35.39
C ASP A 109 25.81 11.07 35.68
N ALA A 110 24.68 10.84 35.01
CA ALA A 110 23.44 11.57 35.20
C ALA A 110 22.27 10.62 35.51
N LYS A 111 21.24 11.12 36.20
CA LYS A 111 20.01 10.34 36.46
C LYS A 111 19.39 9.87 35.13
N PRO A 112 18.74 8.70 35.05
CA PRO A 112 18.15 8.17 33.81
C PRO A 112 17.23 9.15 33.06
N ARG A 113 16.48 10.01 33.79
CA ARG A 113 15.64 11.07 33.21
C ARG A 113 16.46 12.12 32.45
N LEU A 114 17.56 12.58 33.04
CA LEU A 114 18.47 13.55 32.42
C LEU A 114 19.13 12.95 31.18
N ILE A 115 19.49 11.66 31.21
CA ILE A 115 20.05 10.94 30.05
C ILE A 115 19.04 10.92 28.89
N ARG A 116 17.76 10.61 29.16
CA ARG A 116 16.70 10.63 28.15
C ARG A 116 16.55 12.01 27.51
N TRP A 117 16.57 13.07 28.32
CA TRP A 117 16.52 14.43 27.81
C TRP A 117 17.76 14.79 26.99
N ILE A 118 18.96 14.41 27.44
CA ILE A 118 20.21 14.61 26.67
C ILE A 118 20.14 13.93 25.29
N LEU A 119 19.61 12.70 25.21
CA LEU A 119 19.42 12.01 23.93
C LEU A 119 18.46 12.75 23.00
N LEU A 120 17.41 13.38 23.54
CA LEU A 120 16.50 14.23 22.77
C LEU A 120 17.21 15.50 22.27
N LEU A 121 18.06 16.11 23.10
CA LEU A 121 18.86 17.28 22.71
C LEU A 121 19.84 16.97 21.56
N GLN A 122 20.34 15.74 21.45
CA GLN A 122 21.27 15.32 20.40
C GLN A 122 20.64 15.31 18.99
N GLU A 123 19.32 15.38 18.87
CA GLU A 123 18.65 15.52 17.58
C GLU A 123 18.94 16.88 16.91
N PHE A 124 19.29 17.91 17.70
CA PHE A 124 19.47 19.29 17.23
C PHE A 124 20.96 19.70 17.19
N ASP A 125 21.33 20.57 16.24
CA ASP A 125 22.64 21.24 16.22
C ASP A 125 22.67 22.37 17.27
N LEU A 126 22.84 21.97 18.53
CA LEU A 126 22.63 22.80 19.72
C LEU A 126 23.94 23.37 20.29
N GLU A 127 23.95 24.68 20.53
CA GLU A 127 25.00 25.38 21.27
C GLU A 127 24.40 26.07 22.51
N ILE A 128 24.77 25.62 23.72
CA ILE A 128 24.31 26.22 24.98
C ILE A 128 25.27 27.33 25.41
N ARG A 129 24.74 28.54 25.60
CA ARG A 129 25.47 29.73 26.07
C ARG A 129 24.87 30.25 27.37
N ASP A 130 25.75 30.73 28.24
CA ASP A 130 25.37 31.38 29.49
C ASP A 130 25.02 32.85 29.22
N LYS A 131 23.90 33.32 29.75
CA LYS A 131 23.50 34.73 29.73
C LYS A 131 23.02 35.13 31.12
N LYS A 132 23.52 36.26 31.64
CA LYS A 132 23.13 36.76 32.97
C LYS A 132 21.61 36.98 33.05
N GLY A 133 20.98 36.52 34.14
CA GLY A 133 19.53 36.62 34.33
C GLY A 133 18.95 38.04 34.19
N CYS A 134 19.72 39.08 34.52
CA CYS A 134 19.30 40.48 34.30
C CYS A 134 19.11 40.88 32.82
N GLU A 135 19.62 40.08 31.88
CA GLU A 135 19.45 40.27 30.43
C GLU A 135 18.44 39.26 29.82
N ASN A 136 17.83 38.39 30.63
CA ASN A 136 16.84 37.38 30.24
C ASN A 136 15.41 37.76 30.68
N VAL A 137 15.12 39.06 30.70
CA VAL A 137 13.88 39.65 31.25
C VAL A 137 12.60 39.08 30.61
N MET A 138 12.66 38.69 29.33
CA MET A 138 11.49 38.18 28.60
C MET A 138 11.05 36.78 29.06
N ALA A 139 12.00 35.87 29.31
CA ALA A 139 11.69 34.53 29.78
C ALA A 139 11.32 34.52 31.28
N ASP A 140 11.99 35.37 32.07
CA ASP A 140 11.72 35.56 33.51
C ASP A 140 10.31 36.10 33.78
N HIS A 141 9.80 37.01 32.94
CA HIS A 141 8.42 37.47 33.07
C HIS A 141 7.39 36.36 32.78
N LEU A 142 7.66 35.48 31.82
CA LEU A 142 6.75 34.39 31.47
C LEU A 142 6.71 33.28 32.52
N SER A 143 7.84 33.00 33.17
CA SER A 143 7.93 31.97 34.21
C SER A 143 7.29 32.39 35.54
N ARG A 144 7.06 33.70 35.78
CA ARG A 144 6.55 34.23 37.05
C ARG A 144 5.06 34.61 37.07
N ILE A 145 4.30 34.29 36.02
CA ILE A 145 2.86 34.58 35.98
C ILE A 145 2.13 33.68 36.97
N VAL A 146 1.65 34.25 38.09
CA VAL A 146 0.84 33.56 39.10
C VAL A 146 -0.64 33.74 38.75
N VAL A 147 -1.37 32.64 38.57
CA VAL A 147 -2.82 32.65 38.41
C VAL A 147 -3.45 32.38 39.77
N GLU A 148 -4.21 33.33 40.32
CA GLU A 148 -4.99 33.11 41.56
C GLU A 148 -6.16 32.16 41.26
N GLU A 149 -6.15 30.96 41.84
CA GLU A 149 -7.18 29.94 41.65
C GLU A 149 -8.48 30.31 42.39
N GLN A 150 -9.51 30.72 41.65
CA GLN A 150 -10.88 30.72 42.14
C GLN A 150 -11.53 29.35 41.87
N GLY A 151 -11.48 28.47 42.86
CA GLY A 151 -12.56 27.58 43.33
C GLY A 151 -13.42 26.71 42.40
N GLU A 152 -13.25 26.69 41.08
CA GLU A 152 -13.95 25.79 40.16
C GLU A 152 -12.96 24.88 39.44
N ALA A 153 -13.34 23.61 39.26
CA ALA A 153 -12.51 22.58 38.63
C ALA A 153 -12.01 23.04 37.25
N VAL A 154 -10.78 23.57 37.22
CA VAL A 154 -10.09 23.98 36.01
C VAL A 154 -9.73 22.69 35.27
N LEU A 155 -10.56 22.33 34.29
CA LEU A 155 -10.14 21.44 33.22
C LEU A 155 -8.89 22.07 32.60
N PRO A 156 -7.75 21.37 32.48
CA PRO A 156 -6.57 21.94 31.85
C PRO A 156 -6.95 22.43 30.45
N LEU A 157 -6.70 23.71 30.16
CA LEU A 157 -6.91 24.25 28.82
C LEU A 157 -6.08 23.39 27.87
N ASN A 158 -6.75 22.80 26.87
CA ASN A 158 -6.09 21.99 25.86
C ASN A 158 -5.24 22.92 24.98
N GLU A 159 -3.93 22.99 25.26
CA GLU A 159 -2.96 23.87 24.59
C GLU A 159 -2.67 23.47 23.13
N THR A 160 -3.27 22.40 22.61
CA THR A 160 -3.16 22.05 21.19
C THR A 160 -3.95 23.03 20.33
N PHE A 161 -3.24 23.81 19.52
CA PHE A 161 -3.88 24.58 18.45
C PHE A 161 -4.46 23.63 17.39
N PRO A 162 -5.61 23.93 16.77
CA PRO A 162 -6.14 23.13 15.65
C PRO A 162 -5.11 22.93 14.52
N ASP A 163 -4.24 23.91 14.33
CA ASP A 163 -3.21 23.91 13.29
C ASP A 163 -1.86 23.30 13.75
N GLU A 164 -1.64 23.05 15.05
CA GLU A 164 -0.52 22.21 15.50
C GLU A 164 -0.71 20.74 15.05
N GLN A 165 -1.93 20.37 14.68
CA GLN A 165 -2.25 19.08 14.09
C GLN A 165 -2.00 19.01 12.57
N LEU A 166 -1.56 20.10 11.91
CA LEU A 166 -1.17 20.02 10.49
C LEU A 166 0.12 19.22 10.26
N TYR A 167 0.91 18.98 11.31
CA TYR A 167 2.05 18.04 11.30
C TYR A 167 1.92 16.87 12.27
N VAL A 168 0.82 16.79 13.03
CA VAL A 168 0.34 15.47 13.45
C VAL A 168 -0.15 14.86 12.15
N ALA A 169 0.72 14.07 11.49
CA ALA A 169 0.24 13.08 10.54
C ALA A 169 -1.06 12.53 11.14
N GLN A 170 -2.14 12.41 10.39
CA GLN A 170 -3.31 11.68 10.85
C GLN A 170 -2.84 10.25 11.15
N VAL A 171 -2.21 10.05 12.31
CA VAL A 171 -1.71 8.79 12.81
C VAL A 171 -2.99 8.15 13.23
N LYS A 172 -3.55 7.41 12.26
CA LYS A 172 -4.67 6.56 12.50
C LYS A 172 -4.23 5.66 13.64
N GLU A 173 -4.89 5.79 14.79
CA GLU A 173 -4.56 4.97 15.95
C GLU A 173 -4.45 3.50 15.50
N PRO A 174 -3.33 2.83 15.79
CA PRO A 174 -3.15 1.44 15.37
C PRO A 174 -4.33 0.60 15.84
N TRP A 175 -4.73 -0.41 15.07
CA TRP A 175 -5.83 -1.31 15.47
C TRP A 175 -5.67 -1.93 16.87
N TYR A 176 -4.44 -1.95 17.41
CA TYR A 176 -4.09 -2.49 18.72
C TYR A 176 -3.93 -1.44 19.84
N ALA A 177 -4.23 -0.16 19.60
CA ALA A 177 -4.04 0.92 20.56
C ALA A 177 -4.68 0.62 21.93
N ASP A 178 -5.89 0.07 21.94
CA ASP A 178 -6.61 -0.34 23.15
C ASP A 178 -5.87 -1.42 23.97
N PHE A 179 -5.20 -2.36 23.29
CA PHE A 179 -4.39 -3.37 23.98
C PHE A 179 -3.16 -2.76 24.63
N VAL A 180 -2.51 -1.83 23.95
CA VAL A 180 -1.32 -1.12 24.47
C VAL A 180 -1.70 -0.24 25.65
N ASN A 181 -2.77 0.54 25.55
CA ASN A 181 -3.26 1.40 26.63
C ASN A 181 -3.54 0.61 27.91
N TYR A 182 -4.15 -0.58 27.77
CA TYR A 182 -4.39 -1.47 28.91
C TYR A 182 -3.11 -2.10 29.45
N LEU A 183 -2.23 -2.61 28.59
CA LEU A 183 -0.99 -3.27 29.02
C LEU A 183 0.03 -2.32 29.63
N ALA A 184 0.11 -1.08 29.13
CA ALA A 184 1.04 -0.06 29.61
C ALA A 184 0.53 0.69 30.84
N CYS A 185 -0.76 1.09 30.83
CA CYS A 185 -1.31 2.02 31.82
C CYS A 185 -2.52 1.47 32.59
N GLY A 186 -3.01 0.27 32.27
CA GLY A 186 -4.23 -0.29 32.87
C GLY A 186 -5.52 0.42 32.42
N VAL A 187 -5.44 1.30 31.41
CA VAL A 187 -6.58 2.09 30.95
C VAL A 187 -7.43 1.26 29.99
N LEU A 188 -8.72 1.18 30.27
CA LEU A 188 -9.70 0.53 29.42
C LEU A 188 -10.68 1.56 28.86
N ARG A 189 -11.13 1.35 27.63
CA ARG A 189 -12.22 2.11 27.03
C ARG A 189 -13.51 1.97 27.83
N ASN A 190 -14.12 3.10 28.19
CA ASN A 190 -15.31 3.16 29.03
C ASN A 190 -16.61 2.79 28.31
N ASP A 191 -16.61 2.79 26.98
CA ASP A 191 -17.77 2.54 26.10
C ASP A 191 -17.99 1.04 25.77
N LEU A 192 -17.16 0.13 26.29
CA LEU A 192 -17.25 -1.30 25.98
C LEU A 192 -18.43 -1.98 26.70
N THR A 193 -19.21 -2.77 25.94
CA THR A 193 -20.27 -3.62 26.52
C THR A 193 -19.67 -4.72 27.40
N TYR A 194 -20.50 -5.36 28.25
CA TYR A 194 -20.05 -6.48 29.08
C TYR A 194 -19.44 -7.63 28.26
N GLN A 195 -20.03 -7.94 27.10
CA GLN A 195 -19.53 -8.99 26.21
C GLN A 195 -18.18 -8.60 25.58
N ASP A 196 -18.03 -7.34 25.17
CA ASP A 196 -16.78 -6.85 24.58
C ASP A 196 -15.64 -6.83 25.61
N LYS A 197 -15.92 -6.44 26.86
CA LYS A 197 -14.94 -6.52 27.96
C LYS A 197 -14.46 -7.95 28.19
N LYS A 198 -15.38 -8.92 28.22
CA LYS A 198 -15.02 -10.34 28.38
C LYS A 198 -14.14 -10.84 27.23
N LYS A 199 -14.46 -10.45 25.99
CA LYS A 199 -13.66 -10.78 24.81
C LYS A 199 -12.28 -10.11 24.84
N PHE A 200 -12.22 -8.84 25.23
CA PHE A 200 -10.98 -8.08 25.37
C PHE A 200 -10.02 -8.75 26.35
N PHE A 201 -10.46 -9.05 27.57
CA PHE A 201 -9.62 -9.70 28.58
C PHE A 201 -9.20 -11.12 28.19
N PHE A 202 -9.99 -11.81 27.37
CA PHE A 202 -9.59 -13.09 26.81
C PHE A 202 -8.46 -12.92 25.78
N MET A 203 -8.58 -11.94 24.88
CA MET A 203 -7.60 -11.69 23.83
C MET A 203 -6.29 -11.12 24.36
N VAL A 204 -6.34 -10.16 25.29
CA VAL A 204 -5.16 -9.40 25.74
C VAL A 204 -4.10 -10.29 26.41
N LYS A 205 -4.51 -11.43 26.98
CA LYS A 205 -3.61 -12.45 27.56
C LYS A 205 -2.60 -13.01 26.58
N HIS A 206 -2.89 -12.93 25.28
CA HIS A 206 -2.01 -13.41 24.22
C HIS A 206 -1.07 -12.32 23.69
N TYR A 207 -1.10 -11.12 24.25
CA TYR A 207 -0.27 -10.00 23.84
C TYR A 207 0.65 -9.55 24.96
N VAL A 208 1.84 -9.08 24.58
CA VAL A 208 2.86 -8.54 25.47
C VAL A 208 3.30 -7.21 24.90
N TRP A 209 3.30 -6.18 25.73
CA TRP A 209 3.82 -4.87 25.40
C TRP A 209 5.28 -4.78 25.84
N ASP A 210 6.17 -4.55 24.88
CA ASP A 210 7.60 -4.30 25.10
C ASP A 210 7.98 -3.07 24.28
N GLU A 211 8.02 -1.92 24.94
CA GLU A 211 8.10 -0.60 24.31
C GLU A 211 9.26 -0.53 23.29
N PRO A 212 9.01 -0.14 22.01
CA PRO A 212 7.80 0.48 21.47
C PRO A 212 6.85 -0.47 20.72
N PHE A 213 7.01 -1.79 20.85
CA PHE A 213 6.30 -2.78 20.03
C PHE A 213 5.35 -3.66 20.85
N LEU A 214 4.20 -3.95 20.23
CA LEU A 214 3.30 -4.98 20.74
C LEU A 214 3.67 -6.32 20.11
N PHE A 215 3.74 -7.37 20.91
CA PHE A 215 4.01 -8.72 20.48
C PHE A 215 2.81 -9.63 20.77
N LYS A 216 2.58 -10.63 19.92
CA LYS A 216 1.55 -11.65 20.09
C LYS A 216 2.17 -13.04 20.24
N HIS A 217 1.75 -13.75 21.28
CA HIS A 217 1.98 -15.19 21.42
C HIS A 217 1.03 -15.94 20.49
N CYS A 218 1.61 -16.64 19.52
CA CYS A 218 0.85 -17.43 18.57
C CYS A 218 0.76 -18.90 19.01
N PRO A 219 -0.24 -19.67 18.51
CA PRO A 219 -0.43 -21.08 18.89
C PRO A 219 0.76 -21.99 18.56
N ASP A 220 1.59 -21.59 17.61
CA ASP A 220 2.82 -22.28 17.21
C ASP A 220 4.02 -21.94 18.11
N GLN A 221 3.77 -21.36 19.29
CA GLN A 221 4.77 -20.96 20.30
C GLN A 221 5.74 -19.86 19.85
N LEU A 222 5.54 -19.29 18.66
CA LEU A 222 6.33 -18.17 18.17
C LEU A 222 5.71 -16.83 18.59
N ILE A 223 6.57 -15.89 18.93
CA ILE A 223 6.19 -14.52 19.26
C ILE A 223 6.35 -13.67 17.99
N ARG A 224 5.31 -12.89 17.67
CA ARG A 224 5.28 -12.05 16.46
C ARG A 224 4.96 -10.61 16.79
N ARG A 225 5.68 -9.67 16.18
CA ARG A 225 5.40 -8.25 16.27
C ARG A 225 4.07 -7.93 15.60
N CYS A 226 3.22 -7.22 16.31
CA CYS A 226 2.00 -6.63 15.80
C CYS A 226 2.34 -5.43 14.92
N VAL A 227 1.79 -5.41 13.71
CA VAL A 227 2.09 -4.39 12.71
C VAL A 227 0.91 -3.41 12.61
N PRO A 228 1.16 -2.09 12.68
CA PRO A 228 0.14 -1.06 12.45
C PRO A 228 -0.21 -0.97 10.96
N GLU A 229 -1.39 -0.47 10.63
CA GLU A 229 -1.92 -0.39 9.26
C GLU A 229 -0.98 0.32 8.27
N GLU A 230 -0.24 1.32 8.75
CA GLU A 230 0.69 2.13 7.97
C GLU A 230 1.88 1.31 7.43
N GLU A 231 2.34 0.30 8.19
CA GLU A 231 3.48 -0.54 7.83
C GLU A 231 3.05 -1.77 7.00
N GLN A 232 1.77 -2.17 7.06
CA GLN A 232 1.28 -3.42 6.45
C GLN A 232 1.54 -3.48 4.94
N GLU A 233 1.29 -2.38 4.22
CA GLU A 233 1.49 -2.36 2.76
C GLU A 233 2.96 -2.53 2.39
N SER A 234 3.87 -1.89 3.13
CA SER A 234 5.31 -2.02 2.92
C SER A 234 5.79 -3.46 3.13
N ILE A 235 5.31 -4.12 4.18
CA ILE A 235 5.65 -5.53 4.47
C ILE A 235 5.09 -6.47 3.41
N LEU A 236 3.86 -6.24 2.96
CA LEU A 236 3.23 -7.01 1.88
C LEU A 236 4.01 -6.87 0.58
N ARG A 237 4.39 -5.65 0.21
CA ARG A 237 5.20 -5.33 -0.96
C ARG A 237 6.56 -6.04 -0.89
N HIS A 238 7.24 -5.96 0.26
CA HIS A 238 8.51 -6.63 0.45
C HIS A 238 8.41 -8.15 0.35
N SER A 239 7.35 -8.73 0.93
CA SER A 239 7.14 -10.17 0.95
C SER A 239 6.60 -10.75 -0.36
N HIS A 240 6.12 -9.92 -1.29
CA HIS A 240 5.54 -10.36 -2.57
C HIS A 240 6.38 -9.93 -3.79
N GLU A 241 6.76 -8.65 -3.89
CA GLU A 241 7.34 -8.05 -5.09
C GLU A 241 8.87 -7.99 -5.08
N LEU A 242 9.47 -7.77 -3.91
CA LEU A 242 10.93 -7.57 -3.79
C LEU A 242 11.69 -8.90 -3.88
N ALA A 243 13.03 -8.83 -3.85
CA ALA A 243 13.94 -9.94 -4.15
C ALA A 243 13.63 -11.24 -3.36
N CYS A 244 13.06 -11.11 -2.16
CA CYS A 244 12.69 -12.25 -1.35
C CYS A 244 11.27 -12.78 -1.68
N GLY A 245 10.38 -12.00 -2.30
CA GLY A 245 8.95 -12.30 -2.42
C GLY A 245 8.53 -13.20 -3.59
N GLY A 246 9.26 -13.18 -4.70
CA GLY A 246 9.09 -14.13 -5.80
C GLY A 246 7.68 -14.21 -6.43
N HIS A 247 6.80 -13.24 -6.18
CA HIS A 247 5.40 -13.24 -6.63
C HIS A 247 4.60 -14.49 -6.25
N PHE A 248 4.86 -15.07 -5.07
CA PHE A 248 4.10 -16.22 -4.61
C PHE A 248 2.62 -15.88 -4.37
N GLY A 249 1.76 -16.88 -4.48
CA GLY A 249 0.32 -16.73 -4.24
C GLY A 249 0.02 -16.31 -2.79
N ALA A 250 -1.13 -15.64 -2.59
CA ALA A 250 -1.52 -14.98 -1.35
C ALA A 250 -1.27 -15.77 -0.05
N LYS A 251 -1.60 -17.08 -0.04
CA LYS A 251 -1.39 -17.93 1.14
C LYS A 251 0.09 -18.07 1.50
N LYS A 252 0.96 -18.24 0.51
CA LYS A 252 2.41 -18.33 0.73
C LYS A 252 2.99 -16.99 1.19
N THR A 253 2.53 -15.88 0.61
CA THR A 253 2.91 -14.53 1.04
C THR A 253 2.55 -14.28 2.51
N ALA A 254 1.32 -14.60 2.93
CA ALA A 254 0.91 -14.47 4.31
C ALA A 254 1.73 -15.35 5.28
N LEU A 255 1.99 -16.61 4.91
CA LEU A 255 2.83 -17.49 5.71
C LEU A 255 4.26 -16.99 5.84
N LYS A 256 4.82 -16.41 4.78
CA LYS A 256 6.16 -15.81 4.80
C LYS A 256 6.23 -14.62 5.75
N ILE A 257 5.20 -13.78 5.79
CA ILE A 257 5.10 -12.65 6.72
C ILE A 257 5.08 -13.16 8.17
N LEU A 258 4.30 -14.23 8.44
CA LEU A 258 4.29 -14.89 9.75
C LEU A 258 5.67 -15.48 10.11
N GLN A 259 6.37 -16.10 9.15
CA GLN A 259 7.72 -16.64 9.36
C GLN A 259 8.76 -15.54 9.61
N SER A 260 8.54 -14.34 9.06
CA SER A 260 9.39 -13.16 9.28
C SER A 260 9.11 -12.48 10.61
N GLY A 261 8.21 -13.00 11.44
CA GLY A 261 7.93 -12.50 12.78
C GLY A 261 6.86 -11.41 12.84
N PHE A 262 6.07 -11.19 11.79
CA PHE A 262 5.05 -10.14 11.75
C PHE A 262 3.63 -10.70 11.83
N PHE A 263 2.71 -9.96 12.43
CA PHE A 263 1.30 -10.35 12.56
C PHE A 263 0.34 -9.15 12.57
N TRP A 264 -0.82 -9.31 11.94
CA TRP A 264 -2.01 -8.49 12.16
C TRP A 264 -3.28 -9.32 11.86
N PRO A 265 -4.47 -8.94 12.38
CA PRO A 265 -5.66 -9.78 12.34
C PRO A 265 -6.15 -10.13 10.93
N THR A 266 -6.03 -9.20 9.98
CA THR A 266 -6.53 -9.34 8.60
C THR A 266 -5.48 -9.81 7.60
N LEU A 267 -4.29 -10.24 8.06
CA LEU A 267 -3.13 -10.61 7.23
C LEU A 267 -3.47 -11.45 5.99
N PHE A 268 -4.23 -12.53 6.13
CA PHE A 268 -4.57 -13.39 4.99
C PHE A 268 -5.49 -12.71 3.97
N LYS A 269 -6.43 -11.89 4.44
CA LYS A 269 -7.34 -11.10 3.60
C LYS A 269 -6.56 -10.02 2.86
N ASP A 270 -5.66 -9.34 3.56
CA ASP A 270 -4.87 -8.25 2.98
C ASP A 270 -3.83 -8.78 1.98
N ALA A 271 -3.18 -9.90 2.30
CA ALA A 271 -2.30 -10.60 1.35
C ALA A 271 -3.03 -11.05 0.09
N PHE A 272 -4.28 -11.52 0.21
CA PHE A 272 -5.11 -11.86 -0.94
C PHE A 272 -5.44 -10.62 -1.78
N ASN A 273 -5.95 -9.57 -1.15
CA ASN A 273 -6.29 -8.32 -1.84
C ASN A 273 -5.07 -7.70 -2.52
N PHE A 274 -3.89 -7.77 -1.90
CA PHE A 274 -2.64 -7.29 -2.46
C PHE A 274 -2.23 -8.09 -3.70
N CYS A 275 -2.24 -9.42 -3.63
CA CYS A 275 -1.87 -10.27 -4.77
C CYS A 275 -2.83 -10.11 -5.96
N VAL A 276 -4.13 -9.91 -5.72
CA VAL A 276 -5.11 -9.67 -6.78
C VAL A 276 -4.85 -8.32 -7.47
N LYS A 277 -4.37 -7.31 -6.75
CA LYS A 277 -4.04 -5.99 -7.31
C LYS A 277 -2.69 -5.93 -8.01
N CYS A 278 -1.81 -6.92 -7.84
CA CYS A 278 -0.46 -6.90 -8.39
C CYS A 278 -0.45 -7.04 -9.92
N ASP A 279 -0.10 -5.97 -10.65
CA ASP A 279 -0.10 -5.90 -12.12
C ASP A 279 0.74 -7.01 -12.76
N ARG A 280 1.95 -7.28 -12.24
CA ARG A 280 2.84 -8.33 -12.78
C ARG A 280 2.19 -9.71 -12.69
N CYS A 281 1.54 -10.01 -11.56
CA CYS A 281 0.83 -11.27 -11.36
C CYS A 281 -0.40 -11.38 -12.25
N GLN A 282 -1.13 -10.28 -12.47
CA GLN A 282 -2.30 -10.26 -13.36
C GLN A 282 -1.91 -10.47 -14.82
N ARG A 283 -0.79 -9.88 -15.28
CA ARG A 283 -0.31 -10.03 -16.66
C ARG A 283 0.30 -11.39 -16.97
N MET A 284 0.98 -12.00 -16.00
CA MET A 284 1.61 -13.32 -16.16
C MET A 284 0.70 -14.48 -15.70
N GLY A 285 -0.45 -14.17 -15.10
CA GLY A 285 -1.36 -15.17 -14.56
C GLY A 285 -1.90 -16.07 -15.66
N ASN A 286 -1.75 -17.39 -15.50
CA ASN A 286 -2.34 -18.34 -16.42
C ASN A 286 -3.87 -18.37 -16.24
N ILE A 287 -4.58 -18.26 -17.36
CA ILE A 287 -6.02 -18.48 -17.40
C ILE A 287 -6.25 -19.99 -17.16
N SER A 288 -6.91 -20.32 -16.05
CA SER A 288 -7.26 -21.71 -15.74
C SER A 288 -8.58 -22.10 -16.39
N ARG A 289 -8.87 -23.41 -16.51
CA ARG A 289 -10.18 -23.92 -16.98
C ARG A 289 -11.38 -23.35 -16.22
N ARG A 290 -11.21 -22.89 -14.98
CA ARG A 290 -12.29 -22.27 -14.19
C ARG A 290 -12.73 -20.91 -14.75
N ASN A 291 -11.89 -20.29 -15.57
CA ASN A 291 -12.17 -19.01 -16.22
C ASN A 291 -12.75 -19.21 -17.63
N GLU A 292 -12.83 -20.46 -18.13
CA GLU A 292 -13.46 -20.75 -19.42
C GLU A 292 -14.97 -20.53 -19.32
N LEU A 293 -15.54 -19.83 -20.30
CA LEU A 293 -16.98 -19.69 -20.41
C LEU A 293 -17.62 -21.05 -20.70
N PRO A 294 -18.81 -21.36 -20.13
CA PRO A 294 -19.50 -22.59 -20.46
C PRO A 294 -19.78 -22.64 -21.97
N LEU A 295 -19.44 -23.76 -22.60
CA LEU A 295 -19.70 -24.00 -24.01
C LEU A 295 -21.22 -23.99 -24.25
N LYS A 296 -21.67 -23.16 -25.20
CA LYS A 296 -23.06 -23.12 -25.63
C LYS A 296 -23.22 -23.95 -26.90
N ASN A 297 -24.15 -24.90 -26.88
CA ASN A 297 -24.52 -25.64 -28.07
C ASN A 297 -25.17 -24.68 -29.07
N ILE A 298 -24.66 -24.66 -30.29
CA ILE A 298 -25.35 -23.99 -31.39
C ILE A 298 -26.29 -25.04 -32.00
N LEU A 299 -27.60 -24.80 -31.87
CA LEU A 299 -28.63 -25.67 -32.43
C LEU A 299 -28.89 -25.22 -33.87
N PHE A 300 -28.57 -26.07 -34.83
CA PHE A 300 -28.93 -25.91 -36.24
C PHE A 300 -29.95 -26.99 -36.58
N VAL A 301 -30.99 -26.62 -37.33
CA VAL A 301 -32.18 -27.48 -37.52
C VAL A 301 -32.33 -27.95 -38.96
N GLU A 302 -31.82 -27.19 -39.95
CA GLU A 302 -32.06 -27.45 -41.37
C GLU A 302 -30.81 -27.87 -42.14
N LEU A 303 -31.00 -28.76 -43.12
CA LEU A 303 -29.94 -29.18 -44.04
C LEU A 303 -29.42 -27.99 -44.85
N PHE A 304 -28.09 -27.87 -44.98
CA PHE A 304 -27.40 -26.82 -45.72
C PHE A 304 -27.51 -25.40 -45.15
N ASP A 305 -28.07 -25.24 -43.94
CA ASP A 305 -28.17 -23.95 -43.27
C ASP A 305 -26.78 -23.41 -42.86
N VAL A 306 -25.91 -24.29 -42.34
CA VAL A 306 -24.58 -23.92 -41.86
C VAL A 306 -23.51 -24.91 -42.29
N TRP A 307 -22.50 -24.37 -42.95
CA TRP A 307 -21.28 -25.09 -43.35
C TRP A 307 -20.09 -24.57 -42.56
N GLY A 308 -19.33 -25.47 -41.96
CA GLY A 308 -18.01 -25.17 -41.40
C GLY A 308 -16.93 -25.43 -42.45
N ILE A 309 -16.04 -24.46 -42.65
CA ILE A 309 -14.95 -24.55 -43.64
C ILE A 309 -13.62 -24.45 -42.89
N ASP A 310 -12.69 -25.35 -43.18
CA ASP A 310 -11.36 -25.37 -42.57
C ASP A 310 -10.28 -25.88 -43.54
N PHE A 311 -9.01 -25.60 -43.23
CA PHE A 311 -7.86 -26.13 -43.95
C PHE A 311 -7.13 -27.20 -43.14
N MET A 312 -6.89 -28.35 -43.75
CA MET A 312 -6.01 -29.38 -43.21
C MET A 312 -4.62 -29.27 -43.83
N GLY A 313 -3.57 -29.30 -43.01
CA GLY A 313 -2.17 -29.39 -43.46
C GLY A 313 -1.18 -28.73 -42.50
N PRO A 314 0.08 -28.56 -42.91
CA PRO A 314 0.63 -28.99 -44.21
C PRO A 314 0.83 -30.51 -44.29
N PHE A 315 0.54 -31.08 -45.46
CA PHE A 315 0.83 -32.47 -45.84
C PHE A 315 2.10 -32.56 -46.68
N PRO A 316 2.74 -33.76 -46.79
CA PRO A 316 3.78 -34.00 -47.78
C PRO A 316 3.30 -33.62 -49.19
N SER A 317 4.15 -33.01 -50.02
CA SER A 317 3.68 -32.56 -51.34
C SER A 317 3.21 -33.74 -52.21
N SER A 318 1.96 -33.67 -52.67
CA SER A 318 1.34 -34.62 -53.60
C SER A 318 0.93 -33.86 -54.86
N PHE A 319 1.60 -34.12 -55.98
CA PHE A 319 1.37 -33.40 -57.26
C PHE A 319 1.40 -31.86 -57.13
N GLY A 320 2.18 -31.34 -56.17
CA GLY A 320 2.28 -29.90 -55.89
C GLY A 320 1.21 -29.35 -54.92
N TYR A 321 0.26 -30.17 -54.46
CA TYR A 321 -0.68 -29.83 -53.39
C TYR A 321 -0.08 -30.14 -52.02
N THR A 322 -0.43 -29.33 -51.02
CA THR A 322 0.10 -29.41 -49.64
C THR A 322 -0.98 -29.22 -48.58
N TYR A 323 -2.16 -28.78 -48.95
CA TYR A 323 -3.30 -28.54 -48.06
C TYR A 323 -4.57 -29.17 -48.63
N ILE A 324 -5.56 -29.40 -47.77
CA ILE A 324 -6.91 -29.79 -48.16
C ILE A 324 -7.86 -28.75 -47.58
N LEU A 325 -8.70 -28.14 -48.43
CA LEU A 325 -9.83 -27.33 -47.99
C LEU A 325 -11.00 -28.28 -47.74
N VAL A 326 -11.57 -28.25 -46.55
CA VAL A 326 -12.71 -29.08 -46.15
C VAL A 326 -13.89 -28.19 -45.83
N ALA A 327 -15.07 -28.56 -46.30
CA ALA A 327 -16.35 -27.92 -46.01
C ALA A 327 -17.33 -28.98 -45.51
N VAL A 328 -17.89 -28.77 -44.32
CA VAL A 328 -18.77 -29.73 -43.63
C VAL A 328 -20.11 -29.09 -43.34
N ASP A 329 -21.20 -29.68 -43.84
CA ASP A 329 -22.55 -29.31 -43.42
C ASP A 329 -22.82 -29.81 -41.99
N TYR A 330 -23.26 -28.91 -41.12
CA TYR A 330 -23.38 -29.21 -39.69
C TYR A 330 -24.58 -30.11 -39.34
N VAL A 331 -25.60 -30.19 -40.18
CA VAL A 331 -26.79 -31.01 -39.92
C VAL A 331 -26.61 -32.43 -40.47
N SER A 332 -26.34 -32.57 -41.76
CA SER A 332 -26.13 -33.87 -42.41
C SER A 332 -24.77 -34.52 -42.12
N LYS A 333 -23.79 -33.74 -41.64
CA LYS A 333 -22.38 -34.14 -41.57
C LYS A 333 -21.80 -34.51 -42.94
N TRP A 334 -22.39 -34.00 -44.02
CA TRP A 334 -21.86 -34.15 -45.38
C TRP A 334 -20.58 -33.33 -45.53
N VAL A 335 -19.57 -33.92 -46.16
CA VAL A 335 -18.24 -33.28 -46.27
C VAL A 335 -17.83 -33.20 -47.72
N GLU A 336 -17.47 -32.00 -48.16
CA GLU A 336 -16.76 -31.71 -49.42
C GLU A 336 -15.30 -31.36 -49.12
N ALA A 337 -14.36 -31.87 -49.91
CA ALA A 337 -12.96 -31.50 -49.74
C ALA A 337 -12.19 -31.41 -51.06
N ILE A 338 -11.27 -30.45 -51.15
CA ILE A 338 -10.47 -30.18 -52.36
C ILE A 338 -9.01 -29.97 -51.98
N ALA A 339 -8.09 -30.56 -52.74
CA ALA A 339 -6.65 -30.35 -52.57
C ALA A 339 -6.22 -28.95 -53.05
N THR A 340 -5.42 -28.26 -52.24
CA THR A 340 -4.94 -26.89 -52.49
C THR A 340 -3.44 -26.75 -52.23
N LYS A 341 -2.80 -25.76 -52.87
CA LYS A 341 -1.34 -25.53 -52.77
C LYS A 341 -0.95 -24.58 -51.64
N THR A 342 -1.91 -23.83 -51.09
CA THR A 342 -1.70 -22.76 -50.12
C THR A 342 -2.79 -22.79 -49.07
N ASN A 343 -2.45 -22.61 -47.79
CA ASN A 343 -3.41 -22.37 -46.72
C ASN A 343 -3.94 -20.94 -46.84
N GLY A 344 -5.13 -20.81 -47.40
CA GLY A 344 -5.71 -19.52 -47.69
C GLY A 344 -6.44 -18.92 -46.48
N THR A 345 -5.74 -18.41 -45.47
CA THR A 345 -6.38 -17.51 -44.49
C THR A 345 -6.72 -16.15 -45.13
N ILE A 346 -5.97 -15.76 -46.17
CA ILE A 346 -6.11 -14.46 -46.88
C ILE A 346 -7.20 -14.48 -48.00
N PRO A 347 -7.39 -15.55 -48.80
CA PRO A 347 -8.42 -15.60 -49.84
C PRO A 347 -9.87 -15.69 -49.34
N ILE A 348 -10.13 -16.33 -48.20
CA ILE A 348 -11.49 -16.51 -47.65
C ILE A 348 -12.03 -15.23 -47.00
N CYS A 349 -11.15 -14.34 -46.54
CA CYS A 349 -11.51 -13.03 -45.99
C CYS A 349 -11.20 -11.87 -46.98
N ASN A 350 -11.09 -12.15 -48.28
CA ASN A 350 -10.84 -11.11 -49.28
C ASN A 350 -12.15 -10.50 -49.81
N LYS A 351 -12.12 -9.23 -50.21
CA LYS A 351 -13.27 -8.47 -50.73
C LYS A 351 -14.02 -9.17 -51.87
N LEU A 352 -13.31 -9.96 -52.68
CA LEU A 352 -13.92 -10.76 -53.75
C LEU A 352 -14.83 -11.87 -53.20
N PHE A 353 -14.38 -12.56 -52.15
CA PHE A 353 -15.14 -13.64 -51.53
C PHE A 353 -16.35 -13.08 -50.77
N GLU A 354 -16.19 -11.95 -50.07
CA GLU A 354 -17.30 -11.23 -49.44
C GLU A 354 -18.35 -10.77 -50.47
N ALA A 355 -17.91 -10.25 -51.63
CA ALA A 355 -18.81 -9.84 -52.70
C ALA A 355 -19.59 -11.02 -53.29
N LEU A 356 -18.94 -12.19 -53.45
CA LEU A 356 -19.60 -13.42 -53.87
C LEU A 356 -20.63 -13.88 -52.85
N MET A 357 -20.27 -13.94 -51.57
CA MET A 357 -21.19 -14.34 -50.50
C MET A 357 -22.40 -13.42 -50.44
N LYS A 358 -22.20 -12.10 -50.53
CA LYS A 358 -23.29 -11.12 -50.60
C LYS A 358 -24.18 -11.32 -51.83
N LYS A 359 -23.61 -11.61 -53.00
CA LYS A 359 -24.37 -11.86 -54.25
C LYS A 359 -25.30 -13.06 -54.11
N TYR A 360 -24.86 -14.12 -53.42
CA TYR A 360 -25.64 -15.34 -53.21
C TYR A 360 -26.42 -15.33 -51.89
N ASN A 361 -26.48 -14.19 -51.19
CA ASN A 361 -27.17 -14.03 -49.91
C ASN A 361 -26.69 -14.99 -48.81
N ILE A 362 -25.40 -15.35 -48.84
CA ILE A 362 -24.74 -16.22 -47.87
C ILE A 362 -24.11 -15.35 -46.78
N THR A 363 -24.38 -15.67 -45.51
CA THR A 363 -23.79 -14.97 -44.37
C THR A 363 -22.47 -15.63 -43.97
N HIS A 364 -21.34 -14.98 -44.28
CA HIS A 364 -20.03 -15.45 -43.86
C HIS A 364 -19.76 -15.08 -42.38
N ARG A 365 -19.51 -16.09 -41.54
CA ARG A 365 -19.15 -15.91 -40.13
C ARG A 365 -17.72 -16.42 -39.90
N VAL A 366 -16.88 -15.58 -39.32
CA VAL A 366 -15.49 -15.94 -38.98
C VAL A 366 -15.42 -16.20 -37.47
N SER A 367 -14.75 -17.28 -37.07
CA SER A 367 -14.50 -17.59 -35.66
C SER A 367 -13.54 -16.58 -35.03
N THR A 368 -13.58 -16.46 -33.70
CA THR A 368 -12.60 -15.65 -32.97
C THR A 368 -11.20 -16.23 -33.17
N PRO A 369 -10.16 -15.38 -33.36
CA PRO A 369 -8.78 -15.86 -33.49
C PRO A 369 -8.43 -16.79 -32.31
N TYR A 370 -7.79 -17.92 -32.60
CA TYR A 370 -7.29 -18.90 -31.61
C TYR A 370 -8.35 -19.64 -30.78
N HIS A 371 -9.60 -19.77 -31.25
CA HIS A 371 -10.64 -20.56 -30.56
C HIS A 371 -11.19 -21.73 -31.41
N PRO A 372 -10.38 -22.80 -31.61
CA PRO A 372 -10.72 -23.98 -32.44
C PRO A 372 -12.02 -24.69 -32.04
N GLN A 373 -12.39 -24.59 -30.76
CA GLN A 373 -13.58 -25.20 -30.17
C GLN A 373 -14.90 -24.74 -30.84
N THR A 374 -14.90 -23.59 -31.52
CA THR A 374 -16.07 -23.11 -32.29
C THR A 374 -16.32 -23.87 -33.59
N SER A 375 -15.32 -24.61 -34.11
CA SER A 375 -15.41 -25.42 -35.32
C SER A 375 -15.27 -26.92 -35.04
N GLY A 376 -15.54 -27.36 -33.80
CA GLY A 376 -15.25 -28.73 -33.36
C GLY A 376 -15.84 -29.83 -34.25
N GLN A 377 -16.95 -29.58 -34.94
CA GLN A 377 -17.50 -30.54 -35.91
C GLN A 377 -16.60 -30.74 -37.14
N VAL A 378 -16.06 -29.66 -37.71
CA VAL A 378 -15.12 -29.73 -38.83
C VAL A 378 -13.83 -30.40 -38.37
N GLU A 379 -13.34 -30.10 -37.17
CA GLU A 379 -12.14 -30.72 -36.63
C GLU A 379 -12.29 -32.24 -36.43
N ILE A 380 -13.46 -32.71 -36.00
CA ILE A 380 -13.76 -34.14 -35.89
C ILE A 380 -13.69 -34.79 -37.27
N SER A 381 -14.38 -34.22 -38.28
CA SER A 381 -14.35 -34.73 -39.65
C SER A 381 -12.93 -34.71 -40.25
N ASN A 382 -12.16 -33.66 -39.99
CA ASN A 382 -10.77 -33.55 -40.42
C ASN A 382 -9.91 -34.69 -39.85
N ARG A 383 -10.08 -35.01 -38.57
CA ARG A 383 -9.36 -36.12 -37.93
C ARG A 383 -9.73 -37.47 -38.54
N GLU A 384 -11.00 -37.71 -38.83
CA GLU A 384 -11.46 -38.97 -39.43
C GLU A 384 -10.97 -39.14 -40.88
N ILE A 385 -11.09 -38.08 -41.70
CA ILE A 385 -10.57 -38.09 -43.08
C ILE A 385 -9.07 -38.31 -43.08
N LYS A 386 -8.33 -37.70 -42.15
CA LYS A 386 -6.89 -37.92 -42.01
C LYS A 386 -6.57 -39.38 -41.66
N GLN A 387 -7.31 -40.00 -40.74
CA GLN A 387 -7.12 -41.42 -40.39
C GLN A 387 -7.41 -42.35 -41.57
N ILE A 388 -8.41 -42.04 -42.39
CA ILE A 388 -8.69 -42.80 -43.62
C ILE A 388 -7.54 -42.65 -44.60
N LEU A 389 -7.10 -41.42 -44.86
CA LEU A 389 -5.98 -41.14 -45.75
C LEU A 389 -4.70 -41.86 -45.29
N GLU A 390 -4.37 -41.84 -43.99
CA GLU A 390 -3.21 -42.53 -43.43
C GLU A 390 -3.19 -44.04 -43.72
N LYS A 391 -4.36 -44.67 -43.90
CA LYS A 391 -4.49 -46.10 -44.22
C LYS A 391 -4.45 -46.39 -45.73
N VAL A 392 -4.87 -45.43 -46.56
CA VAL A 392 -5.07 -45.62 -48.00
C VAL A 392 -3.84 -45.19 -48.82
N VAL A 393 -3.06 -44.24 -48.31
CA VAL A 393 -1.86 -43.74 -48.99
C VAL A 393 -0.71 -44.73 -48.96
N ASN A 394 0.17 -44.66 -49.95
CA ASN A 394 1.36 -45.49 -49.99
C ASN A 394 2.38 -45.09 -48.92
N SER A 395 3.46 -45.88 -48.78
CA SER A 395 4.52 -45.66 -47.78
C SER A 395 5.18 -44.28 -47.87
N THR A 396 5.25 -43.69 -49.06
CA THR A 396 5.83 -42.35 -49.27
C THR A 396 4.85 -41.22 -48.91
N ARG A 397 3.56 -41.54 -48.78
CA ARG A 397 2.46 -40.61 -48.50
C ARG A 397 2.36 -39.45 -49.50
N LYS A 398 2.94 -39.57 -50.71
CA LYS A 398 2.92 -38.52 -51.74
C LYS A 398 1.77 -38.66 -52.74
N ASP A 399 0.92 -39.66 -52.57
CA ASP A 399 -0.23 -39.96 -53.43
C ASP A 399 -1.58 -39.58 -52.80
N TRP A 400 -1.57 -38.92 -51.63
CA TRP A 400 -2.79 -38.57 -50.90
C TRP A 400 -3.79 -37.75 -51.72
N ALA A 401 -3.34 -36.87 -52.63
CA ALA A 401 -4.25 -36.06 -53.43
C ALA A 401 -5.06 -36.92 -54.42
N ALA A 402 -4.46 -37.99 -54.94
CA ALA A 402 -5.15 -38.93 -55.82
C ALA A 402 -6.12 -39.84 -55.05
N LYS A 403 -5.87 -40.06 -53.75
CA LYS A 403 -6.69 -40.89 -52.85
C LYS A 403 -7.75 -40.12 -52.08
N LEU A 404 -7.83 -38.80 -52.25
CA LEU A 404 -8.76 -37.95 -51.52
C LEU A 404 -10.23 -38.30 -51.83
N ASN A 405 -10.56 -38.51 -53.10
CA ASN A 405 -11.93 -38.88 -53.50
C ASN A 405 -12.34 -40.25 -52.94
N ASP A 406 -11.44 -41.22 -52.94
CA ASP A 406 -11.67 -42.55 -52.36
C ASP A 406 -11.91 -42.44 -50.84
N ALA A 407 -11.11 -41.62 -50.16
CA ALA A 407 -11.25 -41.36 -48.73
C ALA A 407 -12.57 -40.64 -48.38
N LEU A 408 -12.98 -39.65 -49.18
CA LEU A 408 -14.27 -38.98 -49.03
C LEU A 408 -15.45 -39.92 -49.27
N TRP A 409 -15.36 -40.79 -50.27
CA TRP A 409 -16.39 -41.78 -50.53
C TRP A 409 -16.56 -42.74 -49.35
N ALA A 410 -15.45 -43.27 -48.82
CA ALA A 410 -15.48 -44.10 -47.62
C ALA A 410 -16.06 -43.36 -46.41
N TYR A 411 -15.71 -42.09 -46.23
CA TYR A 411 -16.22 -41.26 -45.14
C TYR A 411 -17.73 -40.98 -45.23
N ARG A 412 -18.24 -40.67 -46.43
CA ARG A 412 -19.65 -40.33 -46.67
C ARG A 412 -20.57 -41.55 -46.59
N THR A 413 -20.05 -42.74 -46.89
CA THR A 413 -20.83 -43.98 -46.90
C THR A 413 -20.76 -44.74 -45.58
N ALA A 414 -19.83 -44.39 -44.69
CA ALA A 414 -19.74 -44.96 -43.36
C ALA A 414 -20.91 -44.53 -42.47
N TYR A 415 -21.47 -45.48 -41.73
CA TYR A 415 -22.48 -45.20 -40.72
C TYR A 415 -21.86 -44.42 -39.53
N LYS A 416 -22.43 -43.27 -39.19
CA LYS A 416 -21.99 -42.42 -38.07
C LYS A 416 -22.98 -42.54 -36.91
N THR A 417 -22.50 -42.65 -35.68
CA THR A 417 -23.41 -42.70 -34.53
C THR A 417 -23.79 -41.27 -34.09
N PRO A 418 -24.94 -41.06 -33.42
CA PRO A 418 -25.40 -39.71 -33.05
C PRO A 418 -24.47 -38.93 -32.11
N ILE A 419 -23.48 -39.61 -31.49
CA ILE A 419 -22.54 -39.04 -30.51
C ILE A 419 -21.09 -39.03 -31.08
N GLY A 420 -20.91 -39.51 -32.31
CA GLY A 420 -19.62 -39.72 -32.98
C GLY A 420 -19.81 -40.54 -34.25
#